data_AF-A0A7S2UYH3-F1
#
_entry.id   AF-A0A7S2UYH3-F1
#
_cell.length_a   1.000
_cell.length_b   1.000
_cell.length_c   1.000
_cell.angle_alpha   90.00
_cell.angle_beta   90.00
_cell.angle_gamma   90.00
#
_symmetry.space_group_name_H-M   'P 1'
#
loop_
_entity.id
_entity.type
_entity.pdbx_description
1 polymer ?
#
loop_
_entity_poly.entity_id
_entity_poly.type
_entity_poly.pdbx_seq_one_letter_code
_entity_poly.pdbx_strand_id
1 'polypeptide(L)'
;MENETHFPVRVEHHTKGKMHIIVMGCAFFVGLILCIIVGAAGPDVFSEHADPDGSTVTIRPSEEGEGVSQGIWMGLLTGMKKKHRIMWVTGSFDRPDFLNNDRPEIELTFDQKMFITIEGLHGEDERHILADRVERDRKVVCPAHQDRCSDFLIFFQTYIRFPQYRVEVQFIHPGEIADGVNPELKCFMKFFFINEDYTQFELGWGYLFMALTTIVCVVFFLQLVYRLGWWKEWNTQQRWLVILLPFLWFFNDPFFAGQILDATHGL
;
A
#
# COMPACT_ATOMS: atom_id res chain seq x y z
N MET A 1 32.80 -48.59 30.51
CA MET A 1 31.52 -48.13 29.92
C MET A 1 31.85 -46.86 29.17
N GLU A 2 32.24 -47.02 27.90
CA GLU A 2 32.53 -45.90 27.02
C GLU A 2 31.23 -45.16 26.74
N ASN A 3 31.24 -43.87 27.06
CA ASN A 3 30.16 -42.95 26.82
C ASN A 3 30.26 -42.54 25.34
N GLU A 4 29.71 -43.37 24.45
CA GLU A 4 29.59 -43.02 23.04
C GLU A 4 28.66 -41.82 22.90
N THR A 5 29.27 -40.65 22.81
CA THR A 5 28.61 -39.43 22.36
C THR A 5 28.19 -39.63 20.91
N HIS A 6 26.97 -40.13 20.70
CA HIS A 6 26.32 -40.12 19.39
C HIS A 6 26.25 -38.67 18.91
N PHE A 7 27.10 -38.32 17.95
CA PHE A 7 27.00 -37.04 17.26
C PHE A 7 25.65 -37.02 16.52
N PRO A 8 24.85 -35.94 16.65
CA PRO A 8 23.57 -35.86 15.97
C PRO A 8 23.78 -36.01 14.46
N VAL A 9 23.12 -37.00 13.87
CA VAL A 9 23.28 -37.35 12.46
C VAL A 9 22.74 -36.21 11.60
N ARG A 10 23.64 -35.57 10.85
CA ARG A 10 23.27 -34.53 9.89
C ARG A 10 22.53 -35.20 8.73
N VAL A 11 21.35 -34.69 8.37
CA VAL A 11 20.61 -35.13 7.15
C VAL A 11 21.26 -34.60 5.86
N GLU A 12 22.49 -34.10 5.96
CA GLU A 12 23.36 -33.99 4.80
C GLU A 12 23.74 -35.42 4.42
N HIS A 13 23.03 -35.96 3.43
CA HIS A 13 23.45 -37.16 2.72
C HIS A 13 24.96 -37.10 2.49
N HIS A 14 25.68 -38.12 2.97
CA HIS A 14 27.06 -38.39 2.61
C HIS A 14 27.26 -38.09 1.11
N THR A 15 28.13 -37.10 0.82
CA THR A 15 28.67 -36.79 -0.51
C THR A 15 27.63 -36.54 -1.62
N LYS A 16 26.89 -35.43 -1.57
CA LYS A 16 26.37 -34.83 -2.82
C LYS A 16 27.55 -34.28 -3.61
N GLY A 17 27.80 -34.81 -4.82
CA GLY A 17 28.87 -34.32 -5.69
C GLY A 17 28.69 -32.83 -6.02
N LYS A 18 29.78 -32.13 -6.36
CA LYS A 18 29.77 -30.68 -6.70
C LYS A 18 28.66 -30.31 -7.70
N MET A 19 28.37 -31.20 -8.65
CA MET A 19 27.30 -31.05 -9.62
C MET A 19 25.90 -30.92 -9.00
N HIS A 20 25.58 -31.66 -7.93
CA HIS A 20 24.27 -31.56 -7.28
C HIS A 20 24.06 -30.21 -6.61
N ILE A 21 25.11 -29.64 -6.00
CA ILE A 21 25.06 -28.33 -5.37
C ILE A 21 24.86 -27.25 -6.44
N ILE A 22 25.61 -27.35 -7.54
CA ILE A 22 25.47 -26.43 -8.69
C ILE A 22 24.05 -26.51 -9.25
N VAL A 23 23.52 -27.71 -9.50
CA VAL A 23 22.15 -27.89 -10.03
C VAL A 23 21.10 -27.30 -9.09
N MET A 24 21.22 -27.52 -7.78
CA MET A 24 20.28 -26.97 -6.79
C MET A 24 20.36 -25.43 -6.73
N GLY A 25 21.57 -24.87 -6.82
CA GLY A 25 21.77 -23.42 -6.92
C GLY A 25 21.17 -22.84 -8.20
N CYS A 26 21.41 -23.47 -9.36
CA CYS A 26 20.82 -23.06 -10.62
C CYS A 26 19.29 -23.12 -10.57
N ALA A 27 18.71 -24.18 -10.01
CA ALA A 27 17.26 -24.30 -9.85
C ALA A 27 16.67 -23.18 -8.98
N PHE A 28 17.36 -22.82 -7.89
CA PHE A 28 16.98 -21.69 -7.05
C PHE A 28 16.96 -20.36 -7.83
N PHE A 29 18.04 -20.05 -8.56
CA PHE A 29 18.11 -18.81 -9.33
C PHE A 29 17.09 -18.76 -10.47
N VAL A 30 16.84 -19.88 -11.14
CA VAL A 30 15.78 -19.97 -12.15
C VAL A 30 14.42 -19.69 -11.52
N GLY A 31 14.11 -20.31 -10.37
CA GLY A 31 12.88 -20.03 -9.64
C GLY A 31 12.75 -18.56 -9.22
N LEU A 32 13.82 -17.96 -8.71
CA LEU A 32 13.85 -16.55 -8.31
C LEU A 32 13.59 -15.62 -9.51
N ILE A 33 14.25 -15.86 -10.64
CA ILE A 33 14.04 -15.08 -11.87
C ILE A 33 12.60 -15.21 -12.36
N LEU A 34 12.03 -16.42 -12.32
CA LEU A 34 10.62 -16.63 -12.66
C LEU A 34 9.68 -15.84 -11.75
N CYS A 35 9.91 -15.82 -10.43
CA CYS A 35 9.12 -15.01 -9.51
C CYS A 35 9.21 -13.49 -9.82
N ILE A 36 10.40 -13.00 -10.16
CA ILE A 36 10.59 -11.59 -10.56
C ILE A 36 9.82 -11.27 -11.84
N ILE A 37 9.90 -12.15 -12.85
CA ILE A 37 9.18 -11.98 -14.12
C ILE A 37 7.67 -11.97 -13.89
N VAL A 38 7.17 -12.93 -13.09
CA VAL A 38 5.75 -13.01 -12.71
C VAL A 38 5.29 -11.73 -12.02
N GLY A 39 6.06 -11.21 -11.06
CA GLY A 39 5.74 -9.97 -10.37
C GLY A 39 5.74 -8.76 -11.30
N ALA A 40 6.71 -8.68 -12.21
CA ALA A 40 6.80 -7.59 -13.18
C ALA A 40 5.71 -7.63 -14.26
N ALA A 41 5.20 -8.81 -14.59
CA ALA A 41 4.08 -9.01 -15.52
C ALA A 41 2.70 -9.02 -14.83
N GLY A 42 2.67 -8.82 -13.52
CA GLY A 42 1.43 -8.75 -12.74
C GLY A 42 0.63 -7.47 -13.02
N PRO A 43 -0.62 -7.39 -12.55
CA PRO A 43 -1.43 -6.18 -12.64
C PRO A 43 -0.81 -5.02 -11.87
N ASP A 44 -1.15 -3.78 -12.25
CA ASP A 44 -0.73 -2.59 -11.52
C ASP A 44 -1.29 -2.62 -10.09
N VAL A 45 -0.42 -2.29 -9.11
CA VAL A 45 -0.78 -2.30 -7.69
C VAL A 45 -1.86 -1.27 -7.38
N PHE A 46 -1.74 -0.08 -7.98
CA PHE A 46 -2.60 1.06 -7.69
C PHE A 46 -3.32 1.52 -8.94
N SER A 47 -4.62 1.74 -8.79
CA SER A 47 -5.44 2.37 -9.81
C SER A 47 -5.63 3.84 -9.46
N GLU A 48 -5.48 4.70 -10.46
CA GLU A 48 -5.79 6.12 -10.36
C GLU A 48 -7.19 6.36 -10.91
N HIS A 49 -8.02 7.06 -10.14
CA HIS A 49 -9.28 7.61 -10.63
C HIS A 49 -9.20 9.13 -10.58
N ALA A 50 -9.04 9.73 -11.75
CA ALA A 50 -9.24 11.15 -11.96
C ALA A 50 -10.71 11.38 -12.27
N ASP A 51 -11.42 12.07 -11.39
CA ASP A 51 -12.80 12.48 -11.64
C ASP A 51 -12.83 13.40 -12.88
N PRO A 52 -13.52 13.02 -13.98
CA PRO A 52 -13.54 13.79 -15.23
C PRO A 52 -14.13 15.19 -15.08
N ASP A 53 -15.08 15.39 -14.15
CA ASP A 53 -15.86 16.63 -14.04
C ASP A 53 -15.48 17.48 -12.82
N GLY A 54 -14.67 16.95 -11.90
CA GLY A 54 -14.45 17.55 -10.58
C GLY A 54 -13.02 17.54 -10.05
N SER A 55 -12.01 17.10 -10.81
CA SER A 55 -10.64 16.93 -10.27
C SER A 55 -9.90 18.23 -9.92
N THR A 56 -10.41 19.42 -10.27
CA THR A 56 -9.73 20.69 -9.98
C THR A 56 -10.61 21.63 -9.15
N VAL A 57 -10.03 22.19 -8.09
CA VAL A 57 -10.65 23.27 -7.30
C VAL A 57 -9.81 24.53 -7.39
N THR A 58 -10.49 25.68 -7.54
CA THR A 58 -9.86 27.00 -7.47
C THR A 58 -10.12 27.62 -6.11
N ILE A 59 -9.05 27.97 -5.40
CA ILE A 59 -9.09 28.67 -4.12
C ILE A 59 -8.78 30.12 -4.42
N ARG A 60 -9.74 31.00 -4.14
CA ARG A 60 -9.57 32.44 -4.33
C ARG A 60 -9.15 33.12 -3.04
N PRO A 61 -8.34 34.19 -3.10
CA PRO A 61 -8.13 35.07 -1.97
C PRO A 61 -9.45 35.75 -1.57
N SER A 62 -9.57 36.21 -0.33
CA SER A 62 -10.75 36.95 0.16
C SER A 62 -10.52 38.41 -0.16
N GLU A 63 -11.55 39.07 -0.66
CA GLU A 63 -11.56 40.52 -0.83
C GLU A 63 -11.70 41.18 0.56
N GLU A 64 -11.10 42.36 0.72
CA GLU A 64 -11.18 43.13 1.97
C GLU A 64 -12.65 43.35 2.38
N GLY A 65 -13.07 42.69 3.47
CA GLY A 65 -14.39 42.86 4.09
C GLY A 65 -15.33 41.66 3.94
N GLU A 66 -15.00 40.67 3.12
CA GLU A 66 -15.71 39.38 3.07
C GLU A 66 -14.96 38.32 3.88
N GLY A 67 -15.66 37.25 4.28
CA GLY A 67 -15.17 36.26 5.25
C GLY A 67 -13.92 35.49 4.82
N VAL A 68 -13.69 34.33 5.45
CA VAL A 68 -12.49 33.52 5.16
C VAL A 68 -12.53 33.02 3.71
N SER A 69 -11.47 33.29 2.95
CA SER A 69 -11.20 32.79 1.60
C SER A 69 -11.27 31.26 1.53
N GLN A 70 -12.19 30.69 0.77
CA GLN A 70 -12.40 29.25 0.77
C GLN A 70 -12.61 28.68 -0.64
N GLY A 71 -12.01 27.51 -0.88
CA GLY A 71 -12.31 26.65 -2.03
C GLY A 71 -12.84 25.32 -1.53
N ILE A 72 -13.99 24.87 -2.05
CA ILE A 72 -14.58 23.59 -1.68
C ILE A 72 -14.46 22.64 -2.86
N TRP A 73 -13.86 21.48 -2.59
CA TRP A 73 -13.82 20.36 -3.51
C TRP A 73 -14.72 19.25 -3.00
N MET A 74 -15.50 18.65 -3.91
CA MET A 74 -16.30 17.46 -3.63
C MET A 74 -15.94 16.38 -4.65
N GLY A 75 -15.42 15.26 -4.17
CA GLY A 75 -15.16 14.08 -4.99
C GLY A 75 -16.08 12.94 -4.61
N LEU A 76 -16.56 12.22 -5.62
CA LEU A 76 -17.36 11.00 -5.44
C LEU A 76 -16.63 9.81 -6.08
N LEU A 77 -16.21 8.85 -5.24
CA LEU A 77 -15.64 7.60 -5.70
C LEU A 77 -16.72 6.52 -5.67
N THR A 78 -16.95 5.86 -6.80
CA THR A 78 -17.98 4.81 -6.94
C THR A 78 -17.39 3.47 -7.37
N GLY A 79 -18.16 2.40 -7.27
CA GLY A 79 -17.71 1.06 -7.67
C GLY A 79 -16.67 0.44 -6.73
N MET A 80 -16.59 0.94 -5.50
CA MET A 80 -15.61 0.46 -4.53
C MET A 80 -16.01 -0.93 -4.02
N LYS A 81 -15.01 -1.81 -3.93
CA LYS A 81 -15.16 -3.16 -3.40
C LYS A 81 -14.18 -3.36 -2.26
N LYS A 82 -14.49 -4.28 -1.35
CA LYS A 82 -13.61 -4.66 -0.22
C LYS A 82 -12.21 -5.08 -0.67
N LYS A 83 -12.10 -5.65 -1.88
CA LYS A 83 -10.84 -6.02 -2.53
C LYS A 83 -9.93 -4.84 -2.87
N HIS A 84 -10.43 -3.60 -2.89
CA HIS A 84 -9.60 -2.41 -3.04
C HIS A 84 -8.80 -2.09 -1.76
N ARG A 85 -9.11 -2.71 -0.60
CA ARG A 85 -8.38 -2.70 0.69
C ARG A 85 -8.07 -1.33 1.31
N ILE A 86 -7.38 -0.44 0.60
CA ILE A 86 -7.00 0.92 1.00
C ILE A 86 -7.37 1.92 -0.10
N MET A 87 -7.65 3.15 0.29
CA MET A 87 -7.77 4.27 -0.63
C MET A 87 -7.17 5.53 -0.03
N TRP A 88 -6.72 6.44 -0.87
CA TRP A 88 -6.27 7.75 -0.44
C TRP A 88 -6.51 8.79 -1.51
N VAL A 89 -6.50 10.04 -1.07
CA VAL A 89 -6.57 11.19 -1.98
C VAL A 89 -5.36 12.06 -1.77
N THR A 90 -4.79 12.48 -2.89
CA THR A 90 -3.73 13.47 -2.92
C THR A 90 -4.21 14.74 -3.59
N GLY A 91 -3.63 15.86 -3.17
CA GLY A 91 -3.73 17.15 -3.83
C GLY A 91 -2.39 17.55 -4.42
N SER A 92 -2.41 18.32 -5.50
CA SER A 92 -1.24 18.98 -6.09
C SER A 92 -1.65 20.36 -6.59
N PHE A 93 -0.94 21.40 -6.18
CA PHE A 93 -1.19 22.74 -6.65
C PHE A 93 -0.45 23.01 -7.96
N ASP A 94 -1.10 23.73 -8.89
CA ASP A 94 -0.34 24.47 -9.90
C ASP A 94 0.55 25.47 -9.18
N ARG A 95 1.75 25.65 -9.74
CA ARG A 95 2.72 26.56 -9.18
C ARG A 95 2.22 28.02 -9.30
N PRO A 96 2.04 28.74 -8.18
CA PRO A 96 1.39 30.06 -8.20
C PRO A 96 2.27 31.18 -8.76
N ASP A 97 3.59 31.04 -8.69
CA ASP A 97 4.60 31.96 -9.21
C ASP A 97 5.00 31.66 -10.68
N PHE A 98 4.26 30.78 -11.36
CA PHE A 98 4.47 30.46 -12.77
C PHE A 98 3.93 31.57 -13.68
N LEU A 99 4.73 32.63 -13.84
CA LEU A 99 4.43 33.78 -14.70
C LEU A 99 5.04 33.58 -16.10
N ASN A 100 4.26 33.83 -17.16
CA ASN A 100 4.73 33.90 -18.56
C ASN A 100 5.50 32.68 -19.09
N ASN A 101 5.24 31.48 -18.58
CA ASN A 101 5.93 30.22 -18.94
C ASN A 101 7.40 30.11 -18.51
N ASP A 102 7.92 31.07 -17.73
CA ASP A 102 9.25 30.96 -17.15
C ASP A 102 9.17 30.16 -15.86
N ARG A 103 9.99 29.10 -15.78
CA ARG A 103 10.01 28.22 -14.61
C ARG A 103 10.85 28.85 -13.51
N PRO A 104 10.30 29.13 -12.32
CA PRO A 104 11.05 29.83 -11.29
C PRO A 104 12.21 28.97 -10.75
N GLU A 105 13.33 29.61 -10.47
CA GLU A 105 14.59 28.96 -10.08
C GLU A 105 14.65 28.60 -8.59
N ILE A 106 13.75 29.15 -7.78
CA ILE A 106 13.74 29.01 -6.33
C ILE A 106 12.63 28.05 -5.92
N GLU A 107 12.80 27.31 -4.83
CA GLU A 107 11.75 26.51 -4.21
C GLU A 107 10.77 27.42 -3.45
N LEU A 108 9.48 27.24 -3.69
CA LEU A 108 8.41 27.92 -2.96
C LEU A 108 7.76 26.97 -1.96
N THR A 109 7.44 27.45 -0.77
CA THR A 109 6.83 26.64 0.29
C THR A 109 5.80 27.45 1.06
N PHE A 110 4.65 26.85 1.36
CA PHE A 110 3.61 27.46 2.18
C PHE A 110 2.80 26.42 2.96
N ASP A 111 2.14 26.86 4.04
CA ASP A 111 1.27 26.01 4.84
C ASP A 111 -0.18 26.11 4.35
N GLN A 112 -0.74 24.99 3.92
CA GLN A 112 -2.12 24.87 3.45
C GLN A 112 -2.98 24.25 4.54
N LYS A 113 -3.96 25.03 5.04
CA LYS A 113 -4.97 24.57 5.98
C LYS A 113 -6.22 24.06 5.27
N MET A 114 -6.78 22.94 5.69
CA MET A 114 -7.98 22.35 5.11
C MET A 114 -8.85 21.65 6.17
N PHE A 115 -10.15 21.58 5.90
CA PHE A 115 -11.10 20.75 6.64
C PHE A 115 -11.62 19.62 5.75
N ILE A 116 -11.66 18.41 6.27
CA ILE A 116 -12.00 17.22 5.51
C ILE A 116 -13.21 16.54 6.13
N THR A 117 -14.24 16.31 5.31
CA THR A 117 -15.42 15.51 5.67
C THR A 117 -15.47 14.30 4.73
N ILE A 118 -15.69 13.11 5.30
CA ILE A 118 -15.72 11.85 4.56
C ILE A 118 -16.99 11.09 4.93
N GLU A 119 -17.75 10.70 3.92
CA GLU A 119 -18.94 9.88 4.06
C GLU A 119 -18.79 8.58 3.27
N GLY A 120 -19.09 7.46 3.91
CA GLY A 120 -19.35 6.19 3.25
C GLY A 120 -20.83 6.08 2.90
N LEU A 121 -21.15 5.72 1.65
CA LEU A 121 -22.53 5.65 1.18
C LEU A 121 -22.89 4.21 0.82
N HIS A 122 -24.08 3.77 1.24
CA HIS A 122 -24.68 2.49 0.86
C HIS A 122 -26.01 2.74 0.14
N GLY A 123 -25.95 2.92 -1.18
CA GLY A 123 -27.09 3.41 -1.96
C GLY A 123 -27.33 4.92 -1.76
N GLU A 124 -28.52 5.41 -2.12
CA GLU A 124 -28.85 6.84 -2.06
C GLU A 124 -29.22 7.33 -0.64
N ASP A 125 -29.77 6.45 0.21
CA ASP A 125 -30.37 6.86 1.49
C ASP A 125 -29.47 6.62 2.72
N GLU A 126 -28.52 5.69 2.67
CA GLU A 126 -27.73 5.32 3.84
C GLU A 126 -26.34 5.97 3.81
N ARG A 127 -26.14 6.94 4.72
CA ARG A 127 -24.93 7.74 4.83
C ARG A 127 -24.25 7.51 6.17
N HIS A 128 -22.97 7.17 6.12
CA HIS A 128 -22.12 6.93 7.28
C HIS A 128 -21.00 7.95 7.33
N ILE A 129 -21.00 8.83 8.33
CA ILE A 129 -19.94 9.82 8.51
C ILE A 129 -18.71 9.11 9.07
N LEU A 130 -17.64 9.07 8.28
CA LEU A 130 -16.37 8.44 8.63
C LEU A 130 -15.39 9.45 9.23
N ALA A 131 -15.47 10.70 8.78
CA ALA A 131 -14.75 11.83 9.34
C ALA A 131 -15.63 13.08 9.18
N ASP A 132 -15.77 13.86 10.24
CA ASP A 132 -16.54 15.10 10.24
C ASP A 132 -15.61 16.29 10.46
N ARG A 133 -15.49 17.15 9.45
CA ARG A 133 -14.77 18.43 9.49
C ARG A 133 -13.40 18.36 10.18
N VAL A 134 -12.61 17.34 9.85
CA VAL A 134 -11.29 17.14 10.45
C VAL A 134 -10.32 18.18 9.91
N GLU A 135 -9.74 18.97 10.80
CA GLU A 135 -8.72 19.97 10.45
C GLU A 135 -7.38 19.30 10.12
N ARG A 136 -6.76 19.73 9.02
CA ARG A 136 -5.43 19.30 8.58
C ARG A 136 -4.63 20.48 8.05
N ASP A 137 -3.40 20.58 8.51
CA ASP A 137 -2.41 21.49 7.97
C ASP A 137 -1.34 20.70 7.21
N ARG A 138 -0.99 21.17 6.01
CA ARG A 138 0.02 20.55 5.15
C ARG A 138 1.00 21.59 4.66
N LYS A 139 2.28 21.30 4.84
CA LYS A 139 3.36 22.05 4.21
C LYS A 139 3.45 21.65 2.74
N VAL A 140 3.07 22.56 1.84
CA VAL A 140 3.16 22.39 0.39
C VAL A 140 4.53 22.87 -0.07
N VAL A 141 5.21 22.07 -0.88
CA VAL A 141 6.53 22.37 -1.43
C VAL A 141 6.44 22.36 -2.94
N CYS A 142 6.79 23.47 -3.58
CA CYS A 142 6.83 23.67 -5.02
C CYS A 142 8.30 23.74 -5.47
N PRO A 143 8.86 22.62 -6.00
CA PRO A 143 10.27 22.55 -6.33
C PRO A 143 10.66 23.53 -7.45
N ALA A 144 11.91 23.99 -7.43
CA ALA A 144 12.49 24.77 -8.52
C ALA A 144 12.34 24.06 -9.88
N HIS A 145 12.10 24.84 -10.94
CA HIS A 145 11.96 24.36 -12.31
C HIS A 145 10.79 23.39 -12.60
N GLN A 146 9.81 23.29 -11.69
CA GLN A 146 8.57 22.54 -11.88
C GLN A 146 7.39 23.49 -12.05
N ASP A 147 6.39 23.05 -12.81
CA ASP A 147 5.10 23.71 -13.06
C ASP A 147 4.04 23.36 -12.01
N ARG A 148 4.26 22.29 -11.26
CA ARG A 148 3.39 21.85 -10.16
C ARG A 148 4.15 21.70 -8.87
N CYS A 149 3.41 21.84 -7.77
CA CYS A 149 3.89 21.54 -6.44
C CYS A 149 3.84 20.04 -6.16
N SER A 150 4.65 19.59 -5.22
CA SER A 150 4.70 18.19 -4.79
C SER A 150 3.34 17.72 -4.28
N ASP A 151 2.98 16.48 -4.60
CA ASP A 151 1.76 15.87 -4.11
C ASP A 151 1.74 15.81 -2.57
N PHE A 152 0.60 16.16 -1.98
CA PHE A 152 0.38 16.03 -0.54
C PHE A 152 -0.83 15.15 -0.23
N LEU A 153 -0.71 14.37 0.84
CA LEU A 153 -1.77 13.46 1.29
C LEU A 153 -2.89 14.25 1.99
N ILE A 154 -4.10 14.15 1.48
CA ILE A 154 -5.28 14.77 2.06
C ILE A 154 -5.88 13.85 3.10
N PHE A 155 -6.28 12.65 2.68
CA PHE A 155 -6.72 11.60 3.61
C PHE A 155 -6.27 10.22 3.12
N PHE A 156 -6.29 9.29 4.07
CA PHE A 156 -5.97 7.89 3.86
C PHE A 156 -6.97 7.04 4.63
N GLN A 157 -7.58 6.07 3.97
CA GLN A 157 -8.53 5.15 4.56
C GLN A 157 -8.00 3.72 4.44
N THR A 158 -7.86 3.06 5.59
CA THR A 158 -7.67 1.62 5.67
C THR A 158 -9.05 0.95 5.73
N TYR A 159 -9.20 -0.16 5.02
CA TYR A 159 -10.42 -0.98 4.96
C TYR A 159 -11.59 -0.30 4.25
N ILE A 160 -11.75 -0.66 2.97
CA ILE A 160 -12.90 -0.27 2.15
C ILE A 160 -14.13 -1.09 2.57
N ARG A 161 -15.16 -0.41 3.06
CA ARG A 161 -16.42 -1.02 3.57
C ARG A 161 -17.64 -0.64 2.73
N PHE A 162 -17.63 0.55 2.15
CA PHE A 162 -18.76 1.10 1.41
C PHE A 162 -18.53 1.00 -0.10
N PRO A 163 -19.60 0.84 -0.90
CA PRO A 163 -19.50 0.84 -2.36
C PRO A 163 -19.19 2.23 -2.95
N GLN A 164 -19.45 3.28 -2.18
CA GLN A 164 -19.23 4.66 -2.59
C GLN A 164 -18.67 5.48 -1.44
N TYR A 165 -17.82 6.45 -1.77
CA TYR A 165 -17.23 7.38 -0.82
C TYR A 165 -17.37 8.79 -1.36
N ARG A 166 -17.93 9.68 -0.53
CA ARG A 166 -17.96 11.11 -0.79
C ARG A 166 -16.92 11.79 0.09
N VAL A 167 -16.08 12.61 -0.53
CA VAL A 167 -15.03 13.35 0.16
C VAL A 167 -15.24 14.82 -0.13
N GLU A 168 -15.42 15.60 0.91
CA GLU A 168 -15.46 17.06 0.85
C GLU A 168 -14.20 17.61 1.48
N VAL A 169 -13.52 18.50 0.77
CA VAL A 169 -12.33 19.19 1.24
C VAL A 169 -12.55 20.68 1.11
N GLN A 170 -12.59 21.36 2.24
CA GLN A 170 -12.67 22.81 2.34
C GLN A 170 -11.27 23.36 2.59
N PHE A 171 -10.69 23.99 1.57
CA PHE A 171 -9.40 24.66 1.67
C PHE A 171 -9.57 26.08 2.21
N ILE A 172 -8.63 26.52 3.04
CA ILE A 172 -8.48 27.92 3.46
C ILE A 172 -7.36 28.54 2.63
N HIS A 173 -7.59 29.69 2.01
CA HIS A 173 -6.49 30.37 1.30
C HIS A 173 -5.35 30.70 2.28
N PRO A 174 -4.09 30.36 1.96
CA PRO A 174 -2.96 30.58 2.87
C PRO A 174 -2.53 32.06 2.99
N GLY A 175 -3.18 32.96 2.26
CA GLY A 175 -2.86 34.39 2.20
C GLY A 175 -1.71 34.67 1.23
N GLU A 176 -0.81 35.58 1.63
CA GLU A 176 0.38 35.92 0.83
C GLU A 176 1.40 34.76 0.87
N ILE A 177 1.70 34.21 -0.31
CA ILE A 177 2.55 33.00 -0.43
C ILE A 177 3.96 33.35 -0.95
N ALA A 178 4.08 34.39 -1.78
CA ALA A 178 5.35 34.81 -2.38
C ALA A 178 5.41 36.34 -2.44
N ASP A 179 6.31 36.97 -1.68
CA ASP A 179 6.62 38.41 -1.71
C ASP A 179 5.40 39.35 -1.88
N GLY A 180 4.34 39.13 -1.09
CA GLY A 180 3.12 39.96 -1.11
C GLY A 180 2.10 39.62 -2.21
N VAL A 181 2.32 38.54 -2.96
CA VAL A 181 1.37 38.03 -3.97
C VAL A 181 0.38 37.08 -3.31
N ASN A 182 -0.90 37.31 -3.60
CA ASN A 182 -2.04 36.55 -3.10
C ASN A 182 -2.83 35.98 -4.30
N PRO A 183 -2.27 34.99 -5.03
CA PRO A 183 -2.81 34.55 -6.32
C PRO A 183 -3.94 33.53 -6.13
N GLU A 184 -4.82 33.39 -7.13
CA GLU A 184 -5.73 32.23 -7.15
C GLU A 184 -4.94 30.92 -7.24
N LEU A 185 -5.25 29.96 -6.38
CA LEU A 185 -4.61 28.65 -6.37
C LEU A 185 -5.48 27.62 -7.08
N LYS A 186 -4.90 26.82 -7.96
CA LYS A 186 -5.57 25.67 -8.57
C LYS A 186 -5.01 24.39 -8.00
N CYS A 187 -5.86 23.57 -7.38
CA CYS A 187 -5.49 22.29 -6.80
C CYS A 187 -6.09 21.15 -7.62
N PHE A 188 -5.27 20.20 -8.05
CA PHE A 188 -5.67 18.95 -8.69
C PHE A 188 -5.76 17.85 -7.65
N MET A 189 -6.84 17.09 -7.73
CA MET A 189 -7.23 16.08 -6.77
C MET A 189 -7.26 14.72 -7.46
N LYS A 190 -6.64 13.71 -6.84
CA LYS A 190 -6.56 12.36 -7.40
C LYS A 190 -6.96 11.33 -6.35
N PHE A 191 -7.81 10.39 -6.74
CA PHE A 191 -8.07 9.20 -5.95
C PHE A 191 -7.12 8.09 -6.36
N PHE A 192 -6.60 7.41 -5.35
CA PHE A 192 -5.82 6.19 -5.50
C PHE A 192 -6.41 5.09 -4.63
N PHE A 193 -6.39 3.86 -5.15
CA PHE A 193 -6.82 2.66 -4.41
C PHE A 193 -6.09 1.43 -4.96
N ILE A 194 -6.06 0.34 -4.18
CA ILE A 194 -5.46 -0.91 -4.69
C ILE A 194 -6.37 -1.50 -5.76
N ASN A 195 -5.77 -1.92 -6.87
CA ASN A 195 -6.46 -2.58 -7.97
C ASN A 195 -7.03 -3.93 -7.51
N GLU A 196 -8.30 -4.21 -7.84
CA GLU A 196 -8.93 -5.51 -7.55
C GLU A 196 -8.14 -6.68 -8.16
N ASP A 197 -7.66 -6.52 -9.40
CA ASP A 197 -6.94 -7.57 -10.12
C ASP A 197 -5.60 -7.87 -9.44
N TYR A 198 -4.91 -6.83 -8.96
CA TYR A 198 -3.70 -7.01 -8.16
C TYR A 198 -4.00 -7.76 -6.87
N THR A 199 -5.06 -7.40 -6.15
CA THR A 199 -5.46 -8.13 -4.93
C THR A 199 -5.74 -9.60 -5.22
N GLN A 200 -6.40 -9.94 -6.33
CA GLN A 200 -6.62 -11.35 -6.71
C GLN A 200 -5.32 -12.07 -7.06
N PHE A 201 -4.43 -11.39 -7.79
CA PHE A 201 -3.11 -11.91 -8.15
C PHE A 201 -2.26 -12.19 -6.90
N GLU A 202 -2.17 -11.23 -5.97
CA GLU A 202 -1.47 -11.34 -4.69
C GLU A 202 -2.02 -12.53 -3.88
N LEU A 203 -3.34 -12.67 -3.80
CA LEU A 203 -4.02 -13.74 -3.09
C LEU A 203 -3.69 -15.11 -3.70
N GLY A 204 -3.75 -15.25 -5.02
CA GLY A 204 -3.43 -16.48 -5.74
C GLY A 204 -1.98 -16.93 -5.51
N TRP A 205 -1.02 -16.02 -5.66
CA TRP A 205 0.40 -16.32 -5.45
C TRP A 205 0.74 -16.56 -3.98
N GLY A 206 0.12 -15.81 -3.06
CA GLY A 206 0.25 -16.03 -1.63
C GLY A 206 -0.17 -17.45 -1.23
N TYR A 207 -1.34 -17.91 -1.69
CA TYR A 207 -1.81 -19.27 -1.43
C TYR A 207 -0.96 -20.36 -2.11
N LEU A 208 -0.44 -20.10 -3.31
CA LEU A 208 0.49 -21.03 -3.97
C LEU A 208 1.78 -21.21 -3.14
N PHE A 209 2.41 -20.11 -2.71
CA PHE A 209 3.62 -20.19 -1.90
C PHE A 209 3.37 -20.77 -0.51
N MET A 210 2.22 -20.50 0.09
CA MET A 210 1.80 -21.17 1.32
C MET A 210 1.66 -22.67 1.12
N ALA A 211 0.99 -23.13 0.05
CA ALA A 211 0.83 -24.56 -0.24
C ALA A 211 2.18 -25.25 -0.46
N LEU A 212 3.08 -24.63 -1.24
CA LEU A 212 4.44 -25.12 -1.45
C LEU A 212 5.22 -25.20 -0.13
N THR A 213 5.12 -24.16 0.70
CA THR A 213 5.74 -24.12 2.03
C THR A 213 5.19 -25.25 2.89
N THR A 214 3.88 -25.45 2.96
CA THR A 214 3.25 -26.56 3.71
C THR A 214 3.76 -27.92 3.24
N ILE A 215 3.87 -28.16 1.93
CA ILE A 215 4.42 -29.41 1.39
C ILE A 215 5.86 -29.60 1.85
N VAL A 216 6.70 -28.57 1.74
CA VAL A 216 8.10 -28.63 2.19
C VAL A 216 8.18 -28.88 3.70
N CYS A 217 7.39 -28.17 4.51
CA CYS A 217 7.30 -28.35 5.96
C CYS A 217 6.98 -29.80 6.33
N VAL A 218 5.92 -30.36 5.74
CA VAL A 218 5.43 -31.70 6.04
C VAL A 218 6.44 -32.75 5.58
N VAL A 219 6.94 -32.66 4.36
CA VAL A 219 7.93 -33.61 3.83
C VAL A 219 9.22 -33.55 4.65
N PHE A 220 9.72 -32.36 4.97
CA PHE A 220 10.92 -32.18 5.78
C PHE A 220 10.73 -32.77 7.19
N PHE A 221 9.61 -32.48 7.84
CA PHE A 221 9.30 -33.00 9.16
C PHE A 221 9.17 -34.54 9.16
N LEU A 222 8.43 -35.10 8.20
CA LEU A 222 8.29 -36.56 8.08
C LEU A 222 9.62 -37.25 7.80
N GLN A 223 10.49 -36.65 6.98
CA GLN A 223 11.83 -37.18 6.72
C GLN A 223 12.70 -37.17 7.98
N LEU A 224 12.64 -36.10 8.80
CA LEU A 224 13.35 -36.05 10.07
C LEU A 224 12.86 -37.14 11.02
N VAL A 225 11.54 -37.26 11.21
CA VAL A 225 10.97 -38.25 12.12
C VAL A 225 11.24 -39.68 11.65
N TYR A 226 11.10 -39.97 10.35
CA TYR A 226 11.32 -41.31 9.81
C TYR A 226 12.80 -41.74 9.87
N ARG A 227 13.74 -40.83 9.60
CA ARG A 227 15.18 -41.18 9.52
C ARG A 227 15.94 -41.04 10.83
N LEU A 228 15.55 -40.10 11.70
CA LEU A 228 16.28 -39.75 12.92
C LEU A 228 15.45 -39.97 14.20
N GLY A 229 14.25 -40.53 14.06
CA GLY A 229 13.31 -40.63 15.17
C GLY A 229 12.85 -39.25 15.68
N TRP A 230 12.18 -39.26 16.84
CA TRP A 230 11.59 -38.06 17.41
C TRP A 230 12.61 -37.27 18.25
N TRP A 231 13.00 -36.08 17.77
CA TRP A 231 13.66 -34.97 18.47
C TRP A 231 15.05 -35.20 19.11
N LYS A 232 15.35 -36.38 19.66
CA LYS A 232 16.58 -36.66 20.40
C LYS A 232 17.83 -36.57 19.52
N GLU A 233 17.73 -37.03 18.27
CA GLU A 233 18.88 -37.10 17.35
C GLU A 233 18.99 -35.87 16.42
N TRP A 234 18.09 -34.89 16.57
CA TRP A 234 18.05 -33.74 15.67
C TRP A 234 19.14 -32.73 16.02
N ASN A 235 19.83 -32.23 14.98
CA ASN A 235 20.77 -31.13 15.09
C ASN A 235 20.03 -29.81 15.41
N THR A 236 20.68 -28.90 16.14
CA THR A 236 20.21 -27.54 16.43
C THR A 236 19.69 -26.82 15.18
N GLN A 237 20.38 -26.94 14.03
CA GLN A 237 19.93 -26.34 12.77
C GLN A 237 18.58 -26.90 12.29
N GLN A 238 18.38 -28.22 12.39
CA GLN A 238 17.13 -28.87 12.00
C GLN A 238 15.98 -28.47 12.93
N ARG A 239 16.25 -28.37 14.25
CA ARG A 239 15.28 -27.88 15.23
C ARG A 239 14.82 -26.47 14.91
N TRP A 240 15.75 -25.57 14.59
CA TRP A 240 15.41 -24.20 14.17
C TRP A 240 14.63 -24.18 12.86
N LEU A 241 14.97 -25.01 11.87
CA LEU A 241 14.20 -25.08 10.62
C LEU A 241 12.76 -25.55 10.85
N VAL A 242 12.53 -26.54 11.71
CA VAL A 242 11.17 -26.99 12.08
C VAL A 242 10.37 -25.88 12.77
N ILE A 243 11.03 -24.94 13.44
CA ILE A 243 10.38 -23.77 14.05
C ILE A 243 10.16 -22.65 13.02
N LEU A 244 11.16 -22.33 12.21
CA LEU A 244 11.13 -21.23 11.23
C LEU A 244 10.15 -21.47 10.09
N LEU A 245 9.99 -22.72 9.66
CA LEU A 245 9.11 -23.08 8.55
C LEU A 245 7.62 -22.78 8.83
N PRO A 246 7.06 -23.15 9.99
CA PRO A 246 5.75 -22.65 10.43
C PRO A 246 5.66 -21.12 10.52
N PHE A 247 6.70 -20.44 11.03
CA PHE A 247 6.71 -18.97 11.06
C PHE A 247 6.67 -18.36 9.66
N LEU A 248 7.37 -18.95 8.68
CA LEU A 248 7.29 -18.53 7.28
C LEU A 248 5.87 -18.72 6.72
N TRP A 249 5.17 -19.78 7.11
CA TRP A 249 3.77 -19.98 6.74
C TRP A 249 2.87 -18.87 7.30
N PHE A 250 3.02 -18.52 8.59
CA PHE A 250 2.27 -17.40 9.20
C PHE A 250 2.64 -16.02 8.63
N PHE A 251 3.89 -15.83 8.21
CA PHE A 251 4.34 -14.59 7.58
C PHE A 251 3.59 -14.30 6.28
N ASN A 252 3.11 -15.34 5.57
CA ASN A 252 2.34 -15.20 4.33
C ASN A 252 0.83 -14.96 4.56
N ASP A 253 0.43 -14.51 5.76
CA ASP A 253 -0.96 -14.22 6.16
C ASP A 253 -1.99 -15.25 5.66
N PRO A 254 -2.07 -16.44 6.30
CA PRO A 254 -2.99 -17.50 5.89
C PRO A 254 -4.47 -17.09 5.94
N PHE A 255 -4.79 -16.04 6.69
CA PHE A 255 -6.15 -15.55 6.89
C PHE A 255 -6.49 -14.38 5.95
N PHE A 256 -5.62 -14.06 4.99
CA PHE A 256 -5.80 -12.92 4.09
C PHE A 256 -7.14 -12.94 3.34
N ALA A 257 -7.55 -14.10 2.80
CA ALA A 257 -8.88 -14.24 2.19
C ALA A 257 -10.01 -14.01 3.18
N GLY A 258 -9.86 -14.51 4.41
CA GLY A 258 -10.84 -14.31 5.49
C GLY A 258 -11.01 -12.84 5.84
N GLN A 259 -9.95 -12.05 5.91
CA GLN A 259 -10.04 -10.61 6.19
C GLN A 259 -10.82 -9.85 5.10
N ILE A 260 -10.63 -10.22 3.84
CA ILE A 260 -11.38 -9.63 2.71
C ILE A 260 -12.84 -10.11 2.72
N LEU A 261 -13.06 -11.39 3.07
CA LEU A 261 -14.37 -12.04 3.08
C LEU A 261 -15.20 -11.79 4.33
N ASP A 262 -14.63 -11.48 5.49
CA ASP A 262 -15.35 -11.16 6.74
C ASP A 262 -15.77 -9.70 6.76
N ALA A 263 -14.97 -8.82 6.16
CA ALA A 263 -15.44 -7.49 5.76
C ALA A 263 -16.75 -7.63 4.97
N THR A 264 -16.87 -8.68 4.14
CA THR A 264 -18.06 -9.36 3.58
C THR A 264 -19.39 -9.25 4.29
N HIS A 265 -19.38 -9.76 5.53
CA HIS A 265 -20.51 -10.20 6.33
C HIS A 265 -20.67 -9.38 7.62
N GLY A 266 -19.79 -8.40 7.86
CA GLY A 266 -20.01 -7.36 8.87
C GLY A 266 -21.08 -6.36 8.43
N LEU A 267 -22.34 -6.80 8.49
CA LEU A 267 -23.54 -5.99 8.66
C LEU A 267 -23.99 -6.12 10.12
#